data_AF-A0A3L8Q730-F1
#
_entry.id   AF-A0A3L8Q730-F1
#
_cell.length_a   1.000
_cell.length_b   1.000
_cell.length_c   1.000
_cell.angle_alpha   90.00
_cell.angle_beta   90.00
_cell.angle_gamma   90.00
#
_symmetry.space_group_name_H-M   'P 1'
#
loop_
_entity.id
_entity.type
_entity.pdbx_description
1 polymer ?
#
loop_
_entity_poly.entity_id
_entity_poly.type
_entity_poly.pdbx_seq_one_letter_code
_entity_poly.pdbx_strand_id
1 'polypeptide(L)'
;MALKIMKVNYEQIVKAHQDNPNEGKNQISDEVKFNVFQGIMDSLFQSFNASVSVTSFQELSACVFSWIEEHCKPQTLRDVVIRVLHKVKSQLY
;
A
#
# COMPACT_ATOMS: atom_id res chain seq x y z
N MET A 1 28.83 -30.97 -17.31
CA MET A 1 27.98 -30.59 -18.46
C MET A 1 26.72 -29.84 -18.01
N ALA A 2 25.86 -30.44 -17.17
CA ALA A 2 24.58 -29.84 -16.74
C ALA A 2 24.69 -28.45 -16.07
N LEU A 3 25.65 -28.25 -15.16
CA LEU A 3 25.87 -26.94 -14.52
C LEU A 3 26.27 -25.83 -15.51
N LYS A 4 26.99 -26.19 -16.59
CA LYS A 4 27.38 -25.25 -17.64
C LYS A 4 26.17 -24.84 -18.47
N ILE A 5 25.25 -25.76 -18.72
CA ILE A 5 23.98 -25.50 -19.40
C ILE A 5 23.07 -24.61 -18.53
N MET A 6 22.94 -24.91 -17.24
CA MET A 6 22.19 -24.07 -16.29
C MET A 6 22.74 -22.64 -16.23
N LYS A 7 24.07 -22.49 -16.18
CA LYS A 7 24.72 -21.18 -16.20
C LYS A 7 24.38 -20.40 -17.48
N VAL A 8 24.52 -21.04 -18.65
CA VAL A 8 24.22 -20.40 -19.93
C VAL A 8 22.74 -19.99 -20.04
N ASN A 9 21.82 -20.83 -19.56
CA ASN A 9 20.40 -20.49 -19.51
C ASN A 9 20.14 -19.29 -18.59
N TYR A 10 20.78 -19.25 -17.41
CA TYR A 10 20.64 -18.13 -16.48
C TYR A 10 21.17 -16.83 -17.08
N GLU A 11 22.34 -16.88 -17.74
CA GLU A 11 22.93 -15.73 -18.42
C GLU A 11 22.03 -15.20 -19.55
N GLN A 12 21.38 -16.07 -20.32
CA GLN A 12 20.42 -15.68 -21.35
C GLN A 12 19.15 -15.04 -20.77
N ILE A 13 18.63 -15.58 -19.67
CA ILE A 13 17.49 -15.01 -18.95
C ILE A 13 17.84 -13.62 -18.44
N VAL A 14 18.97 -13.45 -17.75
CA VAL A 14 19.41 -12.15 -17.23
C VAL A 14 19.58 -11.12 -18.34
N LYS A 15 20.18 -11.53 -19.47
CA LYS A 15 20.40 -10.64 -20.62
C LYS A 15 19.07 -10.19 -21.25
N ALA A 16 18.11 -11.10 -21.38
CA ALA A 16 16.78 -10.77 -21.87
C ALA A 16 16.00 -9.82 -20.95
N HIS A 17 16.20 -9.90 -19.63
CA HIS A 17 15.63 -8.95 -18.66
C HIS A 17 16.33 -7.58 -18.71
N GLN A 18 17.67 -7.55 -18.88
CA GLN A 18 18.41 -6.29 -19.04
C GLN A 18 18.10 -5.57 -20.35
N ASP A 19 17.92 -6.31 -21.45
CA ASP A 19 17.68 -5.77 -22.79
C ASP A 19 16.20 -5.41 -23.04
N ASN A 20 15.32 -5.52 -22.03
CA ASN A 20 13.92 -5.15 -22.17
C ASN A 20 13.68 -3.73 -21.63
N PRO A 21 13.76 -2.67 -22.46
CA PRO A 21 13.59 -1.28 -22.03
C PRO A 21 12.16 -0.96 -21.55
N ASN A 22 11.24 -1.93 -21.53
CA ASN A 22 9.89 -1.79 -21.00
C ASN A 22 9.74 -2.38 -19.57
N GLU A 23 10.70 -3.16 -19.05
CA GLU A 23 10.72 -3.60 -17.64
C GLU A 23 11.14 -2.44 -16.73
N GLY A 24 10.23 -1.52 -16.46
CA GLY A 24 10.50 -0.31 -15.67
C GLY A 24 9.60 0.87 -16.00
N LYS A 25 9.14 0.97 -17.26
CA LYS A 25 8.39 2.14 -17.74
C LYS A 25 6.99 2.28 -17.15
N ASN A 26 6.40 1.18 -16.69
CA ASN A 26 5.11 1.19 -15.96
C ASN A 26 5.29 1.07 -14.44
N GLN A 27 6.52 1.16 -13.94
CA GLN A 27 6.74 1.09 -12.50
C GLN A 27 6.43 2.45 -11.86
N ILE A 28 5.42 2.43 -11.01
CA ILE A 28 5.12 3.54 -10.11
C ILE A 28 6.31 3.68 -9.15
N SER A 29 6.83 4.91 -8.98
CA SER A 29 7.91 5.20 -8.04
C SER A 29 7.55 4.72 -6.62
N ASP A 30 8.53 4.23 -5.88
CA ASP A 30 8.33 3.82 -4.48
C ASP A 30 7.84 4.99 -3.62
N GLU A 31 8.19 6.23 -3.96
CA GLU A 31 7.66 7.42 -3.33
C GLU A 31 6.14 7.55 -3.50
N VAL A 32 5.63 7.27 -4.71
CA VAL A 32 4.18 7.31 -4.96
C VAL A 32 3.47 6.17 -4.22
N LYS A 33 4.08 4.98 -4.15
CA LYS A 33 3.57 3.86 -3.34
C LYS A 33 3.51 4.25 -1.86
N PHE A 34 4.57 4.90 -1.36
CA PHE A 34 4.64 5.38 0.02
C PHE A 34 3.59 6.44 0.30
N ASN A 35 3.39 7.41 -0.60
CA ASN A 35 2.36 8.45 -0.45
C ASN A 35 0.94 7.86 -0.40
N VAL A 36 0.66 6.82 -1.19
CA VAL A 36 -0.61 6.09 -1.10
C VAL A 36 -0.75 5.40 0.25
N PHE A 37 0.26 4.65 0.69
CA PHE A 37 0.25 3.97 1.98
C PHE A 37 0.05 4.96 3.14
N GLN A 38 0.82 6.04 3.15
CA GLN A 38 0.74 7.10 4.16
C GLN A 38 -0.66 7.72 4.17
N GLY A 39 -1.23 8.06 3.02
CA GLY A 39 -2.57 8.65 2.96
C GLY A 39 -3.67 7.73 3.51
N ILE A 40 -3.54 6.40 3.33
CA ILE A 40 -4.45 5.42 3.92
C ILE A 40 -4.28 5.41 5.45
N MET A 41 -3.04 5.30 5.93
CA MET A 41 -2.73 5.27 7.37
C MET A 41 -3.17 6.55 8.08
N ASP A 42 -2.90 7.72 7.50
CA ASP A 42 -3.32 9.01 8.04
C ASP A 42 -4.84 9.11 8.14
N SER A 43 -5.56 8.64 7.13
CA SER A 43 -7.04 8.65 7.13
C SER A 43 -7.61 7.75 8.23
N LEU A 44 -7.04 6.57 8.45
CA LEU A 44 -7.45 5.65 9.51
C LEU A 44 -7.07 6.19 10.88
N PHE A 45 -5.89 6.78 11.03
CA PHE A 45 -5.46 7.37 12.29
C PHE A 45 -6.32 8.58 12.67
N GLN A 46 -6.67 9.44 11.72
CA GLN A 46 -7.54 10.58 11.97
C GLN A 46 -8.93 10.15 12.45
N SER A 47 -9.53 9.11 11.82
CA SER A 47 -10.82 8.60 12.29
C SER A 47 -10.69 7.98 13.68
N PHE A 48 -9.65 7.18 13.92
CA PHE A 48 -9.37 6.60 15.23
C PHE A 48 -9.25 7.68 16.31
N ASN A 49 -8.42 8.70 16.07
CA ASN A 49 -8.18 9.78 17.03
C ASN A 49 -9.43 10.62 17.30
N ALA A 50 -10.36 10.70 16.34
CA ALA A 50 -11.63 11.41 16.52
C ALA A 50 -12.68 10.62 17.32
N SER A 51 -12.64 9.28 17.27
CA SER A 51 -13.70 8.43 17.83
C SER A 51 -13.27 7.54 19.00
N VAL A 52 -11.96 7.32 19.20
CA VAL A 52 -11.43 6.40 20.21
C VAL A 52 -10.73 7.17 21.31
N SER A 53 -11.23 7.05 22.53
CA SER A 53 -10.56 7.56 23.72
C SER A 53 -9.51 6.57 24.22
N VAL A 54 -8.32 7.08 24.52
CA VAL A 54 -7.16 6.32 25.05
C VAL A 54 -6.81 6.70 26.48
N THR A 55 -7.71 7.42 27.17
CA THR A 55 -7.53 7.90 28.55
C THR A 55 -7.49 6.78 29.59
N SER A 56 -8.18 5.66 29.33
CA SER A 56 -8.18 4.46 30.15
C SER A 56 -8.45 3.21 29.32
N PHE A 57 -8.05 2.05 29.83
CA PHE A 57 -8.34 0.77 29.16
C PHE A 57 -9.85 0.53 28.99
N GLN A 58 -10.65 0.95 29.97
CA GLN A 58 -12.09 0.74 29.96
C GLN A 58 -12.77 1.56 28.86
N GLU A 59 -12.41 2.84 28.74
CA GLU A 59 -12.88 3.69 27.63
C GLU A 59 -12.40 3.15 26.28
N LEU A 60 -11.12 2.80 26.15
CA LEU A 60 -10.57 2.21 24.94
C LEU A 60 -11.35 0.95 24.53
N SER A 61 -11.53 0.00 25.44
CA SER A 61 -12.26 -1.25 25.17
C SER A 61 -13.73 -1.01 24.79
N ALA A 62 -14.34 0.06 25.28
CA ALA A 62 -15.74 0.39 24.99
C ALA A 62 -15.93 0.99 23.59
N CYS A 63 -14.96 1.75 23.07
CA CYS A 63 -15.11 2.45 21.79
C CYS A 63 -14.29 1.84 20.63
N VAL A 64 -13.21 1.09 20.91
CA VAL A 64 -12.34 0.55 19.86
C VAL A 64 -13.05 -0.46 18.95
N PHE A 65 -13.92 -1.31 19.52
CA PHE A 65 -14.68 -2.28 18.73
C PHE A 65 -15.65 -1.58 17.79
N SER A 66 -16.39 -0.58 18.27
CA SER A 66 -17.28 0.24 17.44
C SER A 66 -16.52 0.94 16.31
N TRP A 67 -15.33 1.50 16.60
CA TRP A 67 -14.51 2.10 15.55
C TRP A 67 -14.10 1.09 14.49
N ILE A 68 -13.63 -0.11 14.89
CA ILE A 68 -13.27 -1.18 13.94
C ILE A 68 -14.47 -1.56 13.08
N GLU A 69 -15.64 -1.75 13.69
CA GLU A 69 -16.86 -2.13 12.99
C GLU A 69 -17.37 -1.06 12.03
N GLU A 70 -17.13 0.22 12.29
CA GLU A 70 -17.59 1.30 11.41
C GLU A 70 -16.55 1.63 10.33
N HIS A 71 -15.28 1.70 10.70
CA HIS A 71 -14.20 2.28 9.89
C HIS A 71 -13.31 1.25 9.20
N CYS A 72 -13.26 0.01 9.68
CA CYS A 72 -12.39 -1.03 9.15
C CYS A 72 -13.15 -2.12 8.36
N LYS A 73 -14.43 -1.91 8.05
CA LYS A 73 -15.18 -2.80 7.13
C LYS A 73 -14.60 -2.73 5.71
N PRO A 74 -14.67 -3.83 4.92
CA PRO A 74 -14.10 -3.87 3.57
C PRO A 74 -14.58 -2.73 2.65
N GLN A 75 -15.87 -2.37 2.75
CA GLN A 75 -16.44 -1.26 1.97
C GLN A 75 -15.84 0.08 2.39
N THR A 76 -15.80 0.38 3.69
CA THR A 76 -15.23 1.64 4.21
C THR A 76 -13.75 1.77 3.86
N LEU A 77 -12.97 0.68 4.00
CA LEU A 77 -11.57 0.64 3.62
C LEU A 77 -11.38 0.87 2.12
N ARG A 78 -12.21 0.24 1.28
CA ARG A 78 -12.20 0.48 -0.17
C ARG A 78 -12.43 1.95 -0.49
N ASP A 79 -13.39 2.58 0.16
CA ASP A 79 -13.67 4.01 -0.06
C ASP A 79 -12.51 4.90 0.38
N VAL A 80 -11.85 4.58 1.50
CA VAL A 80 -10.61 5.26 1.94
C VAL A 80 -9.54 5.14 0.86
N VAL A 81 -9.27 3.93 0.39
CA VAL A 81 -8.24 3.67 -0.63
C VAL A 81 -8.55 4.45 -1.93
N ILE A 82 -9.78 4.40 -2.42
CA ILE A 82 -10.19 5.12 -3.64
C ILE A 82 -9.98 6.64 -3.47
N ARG A 83 -10.39 7.21 -2.33
CA ARG A 83 -10.19 8.63 -2.04
C ARG A 83 -8.71 9.00 -2.03
N VAL A 84 -7.87 8.20 -1.39
CA VAL A 84 -6.42 8.44 -1.34
C VAL A 84 -5.79 8.34 -2.74
N LEU A 85 -6.17 7.32 -3.52
CA LEU A 85 -5.68 7.16 -4.89
C LEU A 85 -6.08 8.36 -5.77
N HIS A 86 -7.31 8.87 -5.65
CA HIS A 86 -7.73 10.09 -6.36
C HIS A 86 -6.90 11.30 -5.96
N LYS A 87 -6.65 11.49 -4.65
CA LYS A 87 -5.82 12.59 -4.15
C LYS A 87 -4.40 12.51 -4.70
N VAL A 88 -3.74 11.35 -4.60
CA VAL A 88 -2.38 11.15 -5.11
C VAL A 88 -2.34 11.35 -6.63
N LYS A 89 -3.33 10.82 -7.36
CA LYS A 89 -3.44 11.04 -8.82
C LYS A 89 -3.53 12.53 -9.16
N SER A 90 -4.30 13.33 -8.42
CA SER A 90 -4.43 14.78 -8.64
C SER A 90 -3.17 15.59 -8.30
N GLN A 91 -2.22 15.00 -7.58
CA GLN A 91 -0.93 15.64 -7.28
C GLN A 91 0.12 15.34 -8.35
N LEU A 92 -0.10 14.29 -9.16
CA LEU A 92 0.79 13.87 -10.23
C LEU A 92 0.49 14.56 -11.58
N TYR A 93 -0.70 15.16 -11.74
CA TYR A 93 -1.20 15.81 -12.95
C TYR A 93 -1.88 17.13 -12.59
#